data_AF-A0A3D4E839-F1
#
_entry.id   AF-A0A3D4E839-F1
#
_cell.length_a   1.000
_cell.length_b   1.000
_cell.length_c   1.000
_cell.angle_alpha   90.00
_cell.angle_beta   90.00
_cell.angle_gamma   90.00
#
_symmetry.space_group_name_H-M   'P 1'
#
loop_
_entity.id
_entity.type
_entity.pdbx_description
1 polymer ?
#
loop_
_entity_poly.entity_id
_entity_poly.type
_entity_poly.pdbx_seq_one_letter_code
_entity_poly.pdbx_strand_id
1 'polypeptide(L)'
;MKKVLTPVTNHATLGETDQANGTYAPELTHVVDQLIEAGIDYDIASIKGGQAPLYGIDVENDPVNDRVLANARFQEQVNNTMPVTDINIDQYDAIFYPGGFGL
;
A
#
# COMPACT_ATOMS: atom_id res chain seq x y z
N MET A 1 -15.09 10.19 11.04
CA MET A 1 -13.92 9.34 11.37
C MET A 1 -12.86 9.70 10.35
N LYS A 2 -11.61 9.92 10.76
CA LYS A 2 -10.58 10.35 9.81
C LYS A 2 -10.20 9.19 8.89
N LYS A 3 -10.04 9.43 7.59
CA LYS A 3 -9.65 8.40 6.62
C LYS A 3 -8.56 8.87 5.66
N VAL A 4 -7.57 8.01 5.41
CA VAL A 4 -6.47 8.26 4.45
C VAL A 4 -6.62 7.36 3.23
N LEU A 5 -6.56 7.95 2.04
CA LEU A 5 -6.41 7.20 0.79
C LEU A 5 -4.93 6.94 0.55
N THR A 6 -4.56 5.70 0.27
CA THR A 6 -3.18 5.31 -0.03
C THR A 6 -3.07 4.70 -1.42
N PRO A 7 -2.81 5.51 -2.46
CA PRO A 7 -2.61 4.99 -3.81
C PRO A 7 -1.29 4.23 -3.93
N VAL A 8 -1.34 3.05 -4.54
CA VAL A 8 -0.19 2.18 -4.82
C VAL A 8 -0.15 1.85 -6.31
N THR A 9 1.01 1.37 -6.77
CA THR A 9 1.20 1.01 -8.18
C THR A 9 0.60 -0.36 -8.53
N ASN A 10 0.29 -0.57 -9.81
CA ASN A 10 0.11 -1.90 -10.42
C ASN A 10 1.33 -2.34 -11.25
N HIS A 11 2.41 -1.57 -11.25
CA HIS A 11 3.60 -1.80 -12.08
C HIS A 11 4.56 -2.78 -11.40
N ALA A 12 4.46 -4.05 -11.78
CA ALA A 12 5.15 -5.16 -11.12
C ALA A 12 6.57 -5.47 -11.67
N THR A 13 7.00 -4.81 -12.73
CA THR A 13 8.27 -5.07 -13.43
C THR A 13 9.12 -3.80 -13.48
N LEU A 14 10.43 -3.89 -13.29
CA LEU A 14 11.30 -2.72 -13.31
C LEU A 14 11.69 -2.38 -14.75
N GLY A 15 11.00 -1.40 -15.34
CA GLY A 15 11.23 -0.99 -16.73
C GLY A 15 11.05 -2.16 -17.70
N GLU A 16 12.05 -2.38 -18.55
CA GLU A 16 12.11 -3.50 -19.50
C GLU A 16 12.96 -4.68 -18.97
N THR A 17 13.27 -4.72 -17.67
CA THR A 17 14.06 -5.80 -17.06
C THR A 17 13.17 -6.96 -16.58
N ASP A 18 13.79 -8.07 -16.17
CA ASP A 18 13.08 -9.18 -15.52
C ASP A 18 12.96 -9.03 -13.98
N GLN A 19 13.37 -7.87 -13.43
CA GLN A 19 13.36 -7.64 -11.99
C GLN A 19 11.94 -7.30 -11.51
N ALA A 20 11.57 -7.89 -10.37
CA ALA A 20 10.34 -7.53 -9.67
C ALA A 20 10.38 -6.05 -9.23
N ASN A 21 9.21 -5.42 -9.26
CA ASN A 21 9.01 -4.02 -8.88
C ASN A 21 7.67 -3.90 -8.13
N GLY A 22 7.35 -2.70 -7.67
CA GLY A 22 6.09 -2.40 -7.04
C GLY A 22 6.18 -1.21 -6.11
N THR A 23 5.28 -1.18 -5.14
CA THR A 23 5.39 -0.25 -4.01
C THR A 23 6.42 -0.81 -3.03
N TYR A 24 7.28 0.05 -2.47
CA TYR A 24 8.23 -0.39 -1.47
C TYR A 24 7.52 -0.64 -0.14
N ALA A 25 7.55 -1.88 0.35
CA ALA A 25 6.71 -2.30 1.47
C ALA A 25 6.96 -1.49 2.76
N PRO A 26 8.20 -1.20 3.20
CA PRO A 26 8.43 -0.40 4.40
C PRO A 26 7.83 1.01 4.37
N GLU A 27 7.82 1.66 3.20
CA GLU A 27 7.21 2.99 3.05
C GLU A 27 5.68 2.94 3.18
N LEU A 28 5.07 1.82 2.83
CA LEU A 28 3.64 1.59 3.02
C LEU A 28 3.32 1.10 4.44
N THR A 29 4.03 0.07 4.91
CA THR A 29 3.72 -0.62 6.17
C THR A 29 3.93 0.26 7.39
N HIS A 30 4.99 1.08 7.43
CA HIS A 30 5.23 1.98 8.56
C HIS A 30 4.15 3.05 8.71
N VAL A 31 3.64 3.57 7.60
CA VAL A 31 2.51 4.52 7.64
C VAL A 31 1.23 3.81 8.05
N VAL A 32 0.94 2.63 7.50
CA VAL A 32 -0.23 1.83 7.91
C VAL A 32 -0.20 1.52 9.42
N ASP A 33 0.96 1.17 9.98
CA ASP A 33 1.12 0.91 11.42
C ASP A 33 0.75 2.15 12.26
N GLN A 34 1.24 3.32 11.87
CA GLN A 34 0.92 4.59 12.54
C GLN A 34 -0.57 4.97 12.41
N LEU A 35 -1.20 4.71 11.25
CA LEU A 35 -2.63 4.93 11.09
C LEU A 35 -3.46 4.01 11.99
N ILE A 36 -3.08 2.73 12.09
CA ILE A 36 -3.71 1.75 12.98
C ILE A 36 -3.56 2.19 14.44
N GLU A 37 -2.36 2.58 14.87
CA GLU A 37 -2.07 3.04 16.24
C GLU A 37 -2.89 4.29 16.60
N ALA A 38 -3.04 5.22 15.64
CA ALA A 38 -3.82 6.44 15.82
C ALA A 38 -5.34 6.25 15.70
N GLY A 39 -5.82 5.05 15.37
CA GLY A 39 -7.25 4.79 15.10
C GLY A 39 -7.79 5.54 13.88
N ILE A 40 -6.92 5.85 12.91
CA ILE A 40 -7.26 6.49 11.64
C ILE A 40 -7.49 5.40 10.60
N ASP A 41 -8.62 5.47 9.90
CA ASP A 41 -8.97 4.46 8.91
C ASP A 41 -8.20 4.69 7.59
N TYR A 42 -8.05 3.65 6.77
CA TYR A 42 -7.38 3.77 5.47
C TYR A 42 -7.94 2.80 4.42
N ASP A 43 -7.83 3.22 3.16
CA ASP A 43 -8.02 2.36 1.99
C ASP A 43 -6.77 2.37 1.12
N ILE A 44 -6.45 1.21 0.54
CA ILE A 44 -5.42 1.07 -0.48
C ILE A 44 -6.10 0.98 -1.85
N ALA A 45 -5.67 1.82 -2.79
CA ALA A 45 -6.21 1.87 -4.14
C ALA A 45 -5.09 1.80 -5.19
N SER A 46 -5.40 1.30 -6.38
CA SER A 46 -4.45 1.29 -7.49
C SER A 46 -5.16 1.62 -8.79
N ILE A 47 -4.41 1.99 -9.84
CA ILE A 47 -5.01 2.44 -11.11
C ILE A 47 -5.99 1.40 -11.68
N LYS A 48 -5.65 0.12 -11.61
CA LYS A 48 -6.44 -0.99 -12.16
C LYS A 48 -7.23 -1.76 -11.10
N GLY A 49 -7.01 -1.47 -9.81
CA GLY A 49 -7.48 -2.31 -8.71
C GLY A 49 -6.76 -3.67 -8.66
N GLY A 50 -7.26 -4.57 -7.82
CA GLY A 50 -6.74 -5.94 -7.66
C GLY A 50 -5.42 -6.00 -6.89
N GLN A 51 -4.62 -7.05 -7.13
CA GLN A 51 -3.39 -7.28 -6.38
C GLN A 51 -2.33 -6.23 -6.73
N ALA A 52 -1.88 -5.49 -5.71
CA ALA A 52 -0.77 -4.57 -5.83
C ALA A 52 0.57 -5.30 -5.61
N PRO A 53 1.54 -5.16 -6.52
CA PRO A 53 2.87 -5.70 -6.32
C PRO A 53 3.61 -4.91 -5.23
N LEU A 54 4.26 -5.64 -4.33
CA LEU A 54 5.14 -5.10 -3.28
C LEU A 54 6.53 -5.70 -3.41
N TYR A 55 7.55 -4.92 -3.06
CA TYR A 55 8.90 -5.43 -2.83
C TYR A 55 9.46 -4.92 -1.49
N GLY A 56 10.53 -5.51 -0.98
CA GLY A 56 11.03 -5.22 0.37
C GLY A 56 10.15 -5.82 1.46
N ILE A 57 9.55 -6.99 1.19
CA ILE A 57 8.70 -7.70 2.16
C ILE A 57 9.50 -8.43 3.24
N ASP A 58 10.80 -8.59 3.05
CA ASP A 58 11.74 -9.36 3.88
C ASP A 58 12.95 -8.52 4.31
N VAL A 59 12.71 -7.25 4.64
CA VAL A 59 13.76 -6.33 5.11
C VAL A 59 14.28 -6.75 6.48
N GLU A 60 15.60 -6.92 6.57
CA GLU A 60 16.26 -7.34 7.80
C GLU A 60 16.03 -6.33 8.94
N ASN A 61 15.70 -6.82 10.13
CA ASN A 61 15.49 -6.02 11.33
C ASN A 61 14.35 -4.98 11.24
N ASP A 62 13.31 -5.26 10.45
CA ASP A 62 12.11 -4.41 10.35
C ASP A 62 10.84 -5.08 10.94
N PRO A 63 10.66 -5.05 12.28
CA PRO A 63 9.52 -5.70 12.93
C PRO A 63 8.18 -4.99 12.66
N VAL A 64 8.19 -3.75 12.15
CA VAL A 64 6.96 -3.04 11.77
C VAL A 64 6.47 -3.62 10.45
N ASN A 65 7.36 -3.78 9.48
CA ASN A 65 7.04 -4.39 8.20
C ASN A 65 6.50 -5.82 8.40
N ASP A 66 7.18 -6.65 9.20
CA ASP A 66 6.74 -8.03 9.51
C ASP A 66 5.33 -8.05 10.12
N ARG A 67 5.08 -7.18 11.12
CA ARG A 67 3.79 -7.10 11.81
C ARG A 67 2.66 -6.72 10.87
N VAL A 68 2.87 -5.72 10.02
CA VAL A 68 1.84 -5.23 9.09
C VAL A 68 1.63 -6.21 7.94
N LEU A 69 2.69 -6.83 7.42
CA LEU A 69 2.58 -7.88 6.40
C LEU A 69 1.82 -9.10 6.93
N ALA A 70 1.88 -9.41 8.23
CA ALA A 70 1.08 -10.45 8.85
C ALA A 70 -0.38 -10.03 9.17
N ASN A 71 -0.74 -8.75 9.00
CA ASN A 71 -2.07 -8.25 9.29
C ASN A 71 -3.08 -8.67 8.20
N ALA A 72 -4.12 -9.41 8.59
CA ALA A 72 -5.12 -9.93 7.65
C ALA A 72 -5.89 -8.85 6.87
N ARG A 73 -6.20 -7.71 7.52
CA ARG A 73 -6.89 -6.60 6.84
C ARG A 73 -5.98 -5.94 5.81
N PHE A 74 -4.71 -5.73 6.15
CA PHE A 74 -3.72 -5.19 5.21
C PHE A 74 -3.54 -6.12 4.01
N GLN A 75 -3.39 -7.42 4.25
CA GLN A 75 -3.28 -8.43 3.19
C GLN A 75 -4.52 -8.44 2.29
N GLU A 76 -5.72 -8.36 2.86
CA GLU A 76 -6.94 -8.29 2.06
C GLU A 76 -6.98 -7.05 1.16
N GLN A 77 -6.64 -5.87 1.71
CA GLN A 77 -6.63 -4.63 0.94
C GLN A 77 -5.56 -4.62 -0.15
N VAL A 78 -4.35 -5.11 0.10
CA VAL A 78 -3.27 -5.08 -0.90
C VAL A 78 -3.46 -6.12 -2.00
N ASN A 79 -4.11 -7.25 -1.69
CA ASN A 79 -4.46 -8.26 -2.70
C ASN A 79 -5.72 -7.88 -3.50
N ASN A 80 -6.56 -6.98 -2.99
CA ASN A 80 -7.82 -6.56 -3.61
C ASN A 80 -7.96 -5.03 -3.57
N THR A 81 -6.96 -4.29 -4.05
CA THR A 81 -7.00 -2.82 -4.04
C THR A 81 -8.19 -2.30 -4.82
N MET A 82 -8.79 -1.21 -4.33
CA MET A 82 -9.87 -0.53 -5.04
C MET A 82 -9.32 0.13 -6.32
N PRO A 83 -9.97 -0.02 -7.49
CA PRO A 83 -9.57 0.71 -8.67
C PRO A 83 -9.82 2.21 -8.50
N VAL A 84 -8.94 3.06 -9.03
CA VAL A 84 -9.09 4.53 -8.85
C VAL A 84 -10.39 5.10 -9.40
N THR A 85 -11.03 4.40 -10.34
CA THR A 85 -12.34 4.79 -10.90
C THR A 85 -13.49 4.72 -9.90
N ASP A 86 -13.31 3.96 -8.82
CA ASP A 86 -14.35 3.70 -7.83
C ASP A 86 -14.16 4.57 -6.56
N ILE A 87 -13.10 5.39 -6.53
CA ILE A 87 -12.78 6.27 -5.42
C ILE A 87 -13.80 7.42 -5.35
N ASN A 88 -14.44 7.56 -4.18
CA ASN A 88 -15.11 8.80 -3.81
C ASN A 88 -14.18 9.65 -2.94
N ILE A 89 -13.58 10.70 -3.52
CA ILE A 89 -12.56 11.50 -2.83
C ILE A 89 -13.10 12.24 -1.59
N ASP A 90 -14.39 12.53 -1.55
CA ASP A 90 -15.04 13.22 -0.42
C ASP A 90 -15.05 12.38 0.87
N GLN A 91 -14.66 11.09 0.80
CA GLN A 91 -14.55 10.19 1.95
C GLN A 91 -13.21 10.28 2.68
N TYR A 92 -12.23 11.04 2.15
CA TYR A 92 -10.86 11.05 2.66
C TYR A 92 -10.44 12.45 3.11
N ASP A 93 -9.71 12.50 4.23
CA ASP A 93 -9.14 13.74 4.78
C ASP A 93 -7.71 14.00 4.29
N ALA A 94 -7.05 12.97 3.76
CA ALA A 94 -5.70 13.04 3.24
C ALA A 94 -5.43 11.94 2.20
N ILE A 95 -4.39 12.18 1.39
CA ILE A 95 -3.82 11.20 0.47
C ILE A 95 -2.35 10.98 0.83
N PHE A 96 -1.93 9.72 0.94
CA PHE A 96 -0.55 9.34 1.16
C PHE A 96 -0.03 8.50 -0.02
N TYR A 97 1.08 8.93 -0.62
CA TYR A 97 1.72 8.21 -1.73
C TYR A 97 3.03 7.55 -1.22
N PRO A 98 3.04 6.25 -0.90
CA PRO A 98 4.27 5.51 -0.60
C PRO A 98 5.13 5.41 -1.86
N GLY A 99 6.44 5.43 -1.70
CA GLY A 99 7.40 5.31 -2.78
C GLY A 99 7.59 3.90 -3.35
N GLY A 100 8.74 3.71 -3.99
CA GLY A 100 9.13 2.52 -4.71
C GLY A 100 9.33 2.80 -6.20
N PHE A 101 10.06 1.92 -6.89
CA PHE A 101 10.37 2.10 -8.31
C PHE A 101 9.18 1.82 -9.25
N GLY A 102 8.02 1.41 -8.72
CA GLY A 102 6.83 1.14 -9.51
C GLY A 102 5.93 2.35 -9.74
N LEU A 103 6.22 3.49 -9.11
CA LEU A 103 5.51 4.75 -9.33
C LEU A 103 6.01 5.52 -10.55
#